data_AF-E1IBZ8-F1
#
_entry.id   AF-E1IBZ8-F1
#
_cell.length_a   1.000
_cell.length_b   1.000
_cell.length_c   1.000
_cell.angle_alpha   90.00
_cell.angle_beta   90.00
_cell.angle_gamma   90.00
#
_symmetry.space_group_name_H-M   'P 1'
#
loop_
_entity.id
_entity.type
_entity.pdbx_description
1 polymer ?
#
loop_
_entity_poly.entity_id
_entity_poly.type
_entity_poly.pdbx_seq_one_letter_code
_entity_poly.pdbx_strand_id
1 'polypeptide(L)'
;MTGLKSIVGNLRFYHWIWMLLALVGALAVAMPRILSQPQIYYATAQTQFDMQRYGGIYGLVGPARTGLDVAISDAAETLRQNALARRELRLGLPTFAVSFIPGETPGTVLVRGVAPTAVEAQTLANEGAAELARQIRAAGGREILRNMLGWELWMALDQQALSLNEFDLLLREIVRTQAFPMSRDLEPFSEPRSLESMPREEILDIARALESRYDLWRFAINTRNATLDAWCSSADHPAREAALATCATNDPKVNTELIERNREIARMRAIEATLRYLLRTHDAAFLVDQPGAVQRIVATLPTSPEPRYTLQLIGLALGFGLLFGVAGVAVDRTAHLTEKVQEIWAYRELIRNLVMRDMRTRYKGSALGYLWTQLAPLGMMLVYVVVFSVLMPGGIAQFPVFIIVGLLPWNYTAEAIIGGTRSIIDSAALLKKVYFPREVLPIVSVFSSLVNFILSLPMMFLVIAYVQWSSLGYLNLSWSVTYLPILIIIQTALLAGIAMFLSAVAVFFRDVVHLVGIVINIWFFLTPVIYPLSNFGDGMGVRLIRWFNPMASLIEFYRETIYGAAVAVGQIPTPAVPALSSMLRVGITALVILVAGYWVFERTSGKFGEEI
;
A
#
# COMPACT_ATOMS: atom_id res chain seq x y z
N MET A 1 -18.30 -18.43 38.96
CA MET A 1 -19.34 -17.42 39.29
C MET A 1 -19.11 -16.68 40.61
N THR A 2 -18.35 -17.23 41.57
CA THR A 2 -18.04 -16.58 42.86
C THR A 2 -17.07 -15.39 42.78
N GLY A 3 -16.15 -15.37 41.80
CA GLY A 3 -15.22 -14.24 41.59
C GLY A 3 -15.81 -12.98 40.94
N LEU A 4 -16.90 -13.08 40.16
CA LEU A 4 -17.52 -11.90 39.52
C LEU A 4 -18.33 -11.06 40.52
N LYS A 5 -18.95 -11.69 41.53
CA LYS A 5 -19.75 -11.00 42.56
C LYS A 5 -18.89 -10.11 43.48
N SER A 6 -17.63 -10.47 43.76
CA SER A 6 -16.74 -9.63 44.58
C SER A 6 -16.25 -8.38 43.82
N ILE A 7 -16.12 -8.46 42.49
CA ILE A 7 -15.73 -7.32 41.65
C ILE A 7 -16.87 -6.29 41.56
N VAL A 8 -18.12 -6.75 41.45
CA VAL A 8 -19.28 -5.85 41.26
C VAL A 8 -19.79 -5.23 42.58
N GLY A 9 -19.51 -5.84 43.74
CA GLY A 9 -20.15 -5.50 45.02
C GLY A 9 -19.89 -4.12 45.64
N ASN A 10 -19.01 -3.27 45.08
CA ASN A 10 -18.74 -1.92 45.62
C ASN A 10 -18.22 -0.94 44.55
N LEU A 11 -18.91 -0.85 43.40
CA LEU A 11 -18.50 0.03 42.29
C LEU A 11 -18.88 1.48 42.57
N ARG A 12 -17.89 2.37 42.74
CA ARG A 12 -18.11 3.82 42.78
C ARG A 12 -18.66 4.32 41.42
N PHE A 13 -19.39 5.44 41.42
CA PHE A 13 -20.07 6.00 40.24
C PHE A 13 -19.17 6.12 38.98
N TYR A 14 -17.90 6.50 39.15
CA TYR A 14 -16.97 6.62 38.02
C TYR A 14 -16.61 5.27 37.37
N HIS A 15 -16.66 4.16 38.10
CA HIS A 15 -16.44 2.82 37.53
C HIS A 15 -17.58 2.45 36.56
N TRP A 16 -18.81 2.83 36.89
CA TRP A 16 -19.96 2.63 35.99
C TRP A 16 -19.85 3.50 34.73
N ILE A 17 -19.42 4.75 34.87
CA ILE A 17 -19.13 5.63 33.72
C ILE A 17 -18.04 5.01 32.83
N TRP A 18 -16.96 4.50 33.42
CA TRP A 18 -15.88 3.86 32.66
C TRP A 18 -16.37 2.63 31.89
N MET A 19 -17.15 1.75 32.51
CA MET A 19 -17.72 0.58 31.83
C MET A 19 -18.65 0.98 30.68
N LEU A 20 -19.47 2.01 30.88
CA LEU A 20 -20.37 2.52 29.85
C LEU A 20 -19.56 3.13 28.69
N LEU A 21 -18.52 3.91 28.97
CA LEU A 21 -17.63 4.47 27.96
C LEU A 21 -16.88 3.39 27.18
N ALA A 22 -16.41 2.33 27.85
CA ALA A 22 -15.75 1.20 27.19
C ALA A 22 -16.69 0.47 26.23
N LEU A 23 -17.95 0.28 26.64
CA LEU A 23 -18.96 -0.41 25.84
C LEU A 23 -19.45 0.44 24.66
N VAL A 24 -19.74 1.72 24.90
CA VAL A 24 -20.09 2.69 23.86
C VAL A 24 -18.92 2.89 22.90
N GLY A 25 -17.69 2.96 23.40
CA GLY A 25 -16.49 3.07 22.58
C GLY A 25 -16.28 1.86 21.68
N ALA A 26 -16.42 0.65 22.21
CA ALA A 26 -16.32 -0.59 21.41
C ALA A 26 -17.40 -0.64 20.31
N LEU A 27 -18.64 -0.24 20.62
CA LEU A 27 -19.72 -0.15 19.65
C LEU A 27 -19.49 0.94 18.60
N ALA A 28 -19.10 2.15 19.01
CA ALA A 28 -18.85 3.26 18.10
C ALA A 28 -17.75 2.93 17.08
N VAL A 29 -16.78 2.10 17.48
CA VAL A 29 -15.71 1.60 16.61
C VAL A 29 -16.18 0.49 15.68
N ALA A 30 -16.88 -0.52 16.21
CA ALA A 30 -17.21 -1.72 15.44
C ALA A 30 -18.45 -1.53 14.54
N MET A 31 -19.46 -0.80 15.02
CA MET A 31 -20.77 -0.68 14.40
C MET A 31 -20.73 -0.05 13.00
N PRO A 32 -19.98 1.05 12.73
CA PRO A 32 -19.90 1.61 11.38
C PRO A 32 -19.35 0.60 10.38
N ARG A 33 -18.31 -0.18 10.76
CA ARG A 33 -17.70 -1.18 9.88
C ARG A 33 -18.59 -2.40 9.67
N ILE A 34 -19.28 -2.86 10.71
CA ILE A 34 -20.17 -4.02 10.65
C ILE A 34 -21.42 -3.72 9.80
N LEU A 35 -22.02 -2.53 9.99
CA LEU A 35 -23.23 -2.14 9.28
C LEU A 35 -22.97 -1.69 7.83
N SER A 36 -21.78 -1.17 7.53
CA SER A 36 -21.40 -0.75 6.18
C SER A 36 -20.88 -1.89 5.29
N GLN A 37 -20.83 -3.14 5.78
CA GLN A 37 -20.42 -4.26 4.94
C GLN A 37 -21.36 -4.39 3.73
N PRO A 38 -20.85 -4.40 2.48
CA PRO A 38 -21.65 -4.54 1.26
C PRO A 38 -22.13 -5.98 1.07
N GLN A 39 -23.18 -6.19 0.27
CA GLN A 39 -23.66 -7.55 -0.01
C GLN A 39 -22.76 -8.08 -1.10
N ILE A 40 -22.25 -9.31 -0.95
CA ILE A 40 -21.33 -9.91 -1.91
C ILE A 40 -21.86 -11.28 -2.27
N TYR A 41 -21.84 -11.57 -3.56
CA TYR A 41 -22.12 -12.86 -4.15
C TYR A 41 -20.83 -13.39 -4.78
N TYR A 42 -20.60 -14.69 -4.63
CA TYR A 42 -19.55 -15.40 -5.34
C TYR A 42 -20.18 -16.34 -6.35
N ALA A 43 -19.69 -16.29 -7.58
CA ALA A 43 -19.95 -17.32 -8.57
C ALA A 43 -18.60 -17.88 -9.04
N THR A 44 -18.57 -19.17 -9.32
CA THR A 44 -17.34 -19.84 -9.76
C THR A 44 -17.60 -20.50 -11.12
N ALA A 45 -16.89 -20.04 -12.13
CA ALA A 45 -16.76 -20.71 -13.42
C ALA A 45 -15.45 -21.52 -13.42
N GLN A 46 -15.28 -22.43 -14.38
CA GLN A 46 -14.03 -23.18 -14.52
C GLN A 46 -13.51 -23.08 -15.95
N THR A 47 -12.20 -22.93 -16.09
CA THR A 47 -11.50 -23.11 -17.36
C THR A 47 -10.76 -24.44 -17.30
N GLN A 48 -11.14 -25.37 -18.16
CA GLN A 48 -10.51 -26.67 -18.28
C GLN A 48 -9.74 -26.75 -19.60
N PHE A 49 -8.54 -27.30 -19.57
CA PHE A 49 -7.70 -27.46 -20.75
C PHE A 49 -6.91 -28.77 -20.72
N ASP A 50 -6.61 -29.28 -21.91
CA ASP A 50 -5.85 -30.52 -22.09
C ASP A 50 -4.37 -30.34 -21.72
N MET A 51 -3.93 -31.11 -20.73
CA MET A 51 -2.55 -31.11 -20.24
C MET A 51 -1.55 -31.68 -21.26
N GLN A 52 -1.96 -32.57 -22.16
CA GLN A 52 -1.05 -33.10 -23.18
C GLN A 52 -0.65 -32.03 -24.18
N ARG A 53 -1.57 -31.11 -24.49
CA ARG A 53 -1.36 -30.01 -25.43
C ARG A 53 -0.76 -28.77 -24.77
N TYR A 54 -1.33 -28.32 -23.65
CA TYR A 54 -0.94 -27.04 -23.03
C TYR A 54 -0.07 -27.20 -21.79
N GLY A 55 0.37 -28.42 -21.43
CA GLY A 55 1.19 -28.66 -20.23
C GLY A 55 2.46 -27.81 -20.15
N GLY A 56 3.01 -27.38 -21.29
CA GLY A 56 4.16 -26.47 -21.38
C GLY A 56 3.95 -25.11 -20.69
N ILE A 57 2.71 -24.66 -20.50
CA ILE A 57 2.43 -23.37 -19.82
C ILE A 57 2.77 -23.40 -18.33
N TYR A 58 2.89 -24.58 -17.72
CA TYR A 58 3.37 -24.69 -16.33
C TYR A 58 4.90 -24.52 -16.22
N GLY A 59 5.61 -24.50 -17.34
CA GLY A 59 7.04 -24.22 -17.39
C GLY A 59 7.36 -22.77 -16.99
N LEU A 60 8.56 -22.57 -16.44
CA LEU A 60 9.05 -21.25 -16.07
C LEU A 60 9.38 -20.43 -17.31
N VAL A 61 8.88 -19.20 -17.35
CA VAL A 61 9.14 -18.22 -18.43
C VAL A 61 10.01 -17.05 -17.92
N GLY A 62 10.17 -16.92 -16.59
CA GLY A 62 11.04 -15.95 -15.94
C GLY A 62 11.30 -16.33 -14.47
N PRO A 63 11.93 -15.44 -13.68
CA PRO A 63 12.20 -15.71 -12.27
C PRO A 63 10.87 -15.85 -11.50
N ALA A 64 10.56 -17.09 -11.09
CA ALA A 64 9.36 -17.46 -10.35
C ALA A 64 8.00 -17.13 -11.03
N ARG A 65 7.95 -17.12 -12.38
CA ARG A 65 6.69 -16.99 -13.14
C ARG A 65 6.55 -18.10 -14.17
N THR A 66 5.39 -18.74 -14.18
CA THR A 66 5.00 -19.74 -15.18
C THR A 66 4.29 -19.09 -16.38
N GLY A 67 4.19 -19.82 -17.50
CA GLY A 67 3.36 -19.39 -18.63
C GLY A 67 1.87 -19.27 -18.27
N LEU A 68 1.40 -20.06 -17.31
CA LEU A 68 0.04 -19.95 -16.75
C LEU A 68 -0.14 -18.62 -16.01
N ASP A 69 0.84 -18.19 -15.21
CA ASP A 69 0.79 -16.89 -14.53
C ASP A 69 0.73 -15.73 -15.52
N VAL A 70 1.43 -15.85 -16.66
CA VAL A 70 1.36 -14.88 -17.76
C VAL A 70 -0.04 -14.88 -18.38
N ALA A 71 -0.60 -16.05 -18.70
CA ALA A 71 -1.96 -16.14 -19.26
C ALA A 71 -3.03 -15.58 -18.31
N ILE A 72 -2.89 -15.80 -17.00
CA ILE A 72 -3.77 -15.24 -15.97
C ILE A 72 -3.62 -13.71 -15.91
N SER A 73 -2.38 -13.20 -15.94
CA SER A 73 -2.12 -11.76 -15.94
C SER A 73 -2.69 -11.07 -17.18
N ASP A 74 -2.50 -11.66 -18.36
CA ASP A 74 -3.01 -11.14 -19.62
C ASP A 74 -4.54 -11.16 -19.66
N ALA A 75 -5.16 -12.21 -19.11
CA ALA A 75 -6.61 -12.31 -18.98
C ALA A 75 -7.16 -11.22 -18.04
N ALA A 76 -6.53 -11.03 -16.88
CA ALA A 76 -6.93 -10.00 -15.92
C ALA A 76 -6.81 -8.58 -16.52
N GLU A 77 -5.73 -8.29 -17.24
CA GLU A 77 -5.54 -6.99 -17.89
C GLU A 77 -6.53 -6.79 -19.04
N THR A 78 -6.83 -7.82 -19.83
CA THR A 78 -7.84 -7.73 -20.89
C THR A 78 -9.23 -7.43 -20.32
N LEU A 79 -9.62 -8.08 -19.22
CA LEU A 79 -10.87 -7.78 -18.51
C LEU A 79 -10.88 -6.33 -18.01
N ARG A 80 -9.76 -5.85 -17.47
CA ARG A 80 -9.60 -4.47 -16.99
C ARG A 80 -9.77 -3.45 -18.12
N GLN A 81 -9.15 -3.69 -19.26
CA GLN A 81 -9.27 -2.82 -20.44
C GLN A 81 -10.69 -2.81 -21.00
N ASN A 82 -11.34 -3.97 -21.07
CA ASN A 82 -12.74 -4.08 -21.49
C ASN A 82 -13.69 -3.34 -20.53
N ALA A 83 -13.46 -3.44 -19.22
CA ALA A 83 -14.23 -2.70 -18.23
C ALA A 83 -14.03 -1.18 -18.38
N LEU A 84 -12.80 -0.71 -18.58
CA LEU A 84 -12.51 0.70 -18.86
C LEU A 84 -13.21 1.19 -20.13
N ALA A 85 -13.21 0.40 -21.20
CA ALA A 85 -13.92 0.71 -22.44
C ALA A 85 -15.44 0.82 -22.23
N ARG A 86 -16.01 0.00 -21.34
CA ARG A 86 -17.43 0.07 -20.91
C ARG A 86 -17.71 1.15 -19.85
N ARG A 87 -16.70 1.95 -19.45
CA ARG A 87 -16.76 2.93 -18.34
C ARG A 87 -17.10 2.31 -16.98
N GLU A 88 -16.79 1.04 -16.79
CA GLU A 88 -17.02 0.31 -15.55
C GLU A 88 -15.77 0.38 -14.65
N LEU A 89 -15.65 1.48 -13.90
CA LEU A 89 -14.53 1.73 -12.99
C LEU A 89 -14.55 0.88 -11.70
N ARG A 90 -15.53 -0.03 -11.54
CA ARG A 90 -15.70 -0.87 -10.35
C ARG A 90 -14.75 -2.07 -10.34
N LEU A 91 -14.28 -2.51 -11.52
CA LEU A 91 -13.48 -3.73 -11.65
C LEU A 91 -12.12 -3.61 -10.94
N GLY A 92 -11.88 -4.53 -10.01
CA GLY A 92 -10.68 -4.56 -9.16
C GLY A 92 -10.94 -4.07 -7.73
N LEU A 93 -12.13 -3.55 -7.43
CA LEU A 93 -12.55 -3.31 -6.05
C LEU A 93 -12.77 -4.66 -5.33
N PRO A 94 -12.56 -4.76 -4.01
CA PRO A 94 -12.82 -5.99 -3.26
C PRO A 94 -14.25 -6.53 -3.40
N THR A 95 -15.20 -5.65 -3.73
CA THR A 95 -16.62 -5.94 -3.92
C THR A 95 -16.99 -6.28 -5.36
N PHE A 96 -16.11 -6.03 -6.32
CA PHE A 96 -16.35 -6.23 -7.75
C PHE A 96 -15.04 -6.61 -8.45
N ALA A 97 -14.73 -7.91 -8.47
CA ALA A 97 -13.45 -8.42 -8.94
C ALA A 97 -13.56 -9.83 -9.51
N VAL A 98 -12.54 -10.22 -10.28
CA VAL A 98 -12.34 -11.58 -10.77
C VAL A 98 -11.05 -12.11 -10.17
N SER A 99 -11.09 -13.34 -9.67
CA SER A 99 -9.93 -14.02 -9.10
C SER A 99 -9.74 -15.38 -9.76
N PHE A 100 -8.49 -15.71 -10.07
CA PHE A 100 -8.09 -16.96 -10.70
C PHE A 100 -7.41 -17.84 -9.66
N ILE A 101 -7.96 -19.02 -9.44
CA ILE A 101 -7.52 -19.96 -8.41
C ILE A 101 -7.15 -21.26 -9.13
N PRO A 102 -5.88 -21.71 -9.06
CA PRO A 102 -5.51 -23.01 -9.61
C PRO A 102 -6.38 -24.11 -9.01
N GLY A 103 -6.93 -24.98 -9.85
CA GLY A 103 -7.74 -26.12 -9.39
C GLY A 103 -6.89 -27.20 -8.72
N GLU A 104 -7.56 -28.12 -8.02
CA GLU A 104 -6.89 -29.25 -7.34
C GLU A 104 -6.23 -30.21 -8.33
N THR A 105 -6.70 -30.25 -9.58
CA THR A 105 -6.12 -31.06 -10.66
C THR A 105 -5.43 -30.16 -11.69
N PRO A 106 -4.22 -30.52 -12.15
CA PRO A 106 -3.56 -29.83 -13.26
C PRO A 106 -4.48 -29.80 -14.50
N GLY A 107 -4.52 -28.67 -15.21
CA GLY A 107 -5.43 -28.49 -16.35
C GLY A 107 -6.79 -27.87 -15.98
N THR A 108 -7.00 -27.51 -14.72
CA THR A 108 -8.20 -26.79 -14.26
C THR A 108 -7.84 -25.50 -13.53
N VAL A 109 -8.56 -24.42 -13.85
CA VAL A 109 -8.48 -23.14 -13.14
C VAL A 109 -9.88 -22.69 -12.78
N LEU A 110 -10.11 -22.48 -11.49
CA LEU A 110 -11.35 -21.95 -10.96
C LEU A 110 -11.32 -20.42 -11.09
N VAL A 111 -12.34 -19.86 -11.74
CA VAL A 111 -12.48 -18.41 -11.90
C VAL A 111 -13.64 -17.93 -11.05
N ARG A 112 -13.32 -17.20 -9.99
CA ARG A 112 -14.30 -16.69 -9.04
C ARG A 112 -14.59 -15.22 -9.31
N GLY A 113 -15.83 -14.95 -9.70
CA GLY A 113 -16.39 -13.61 -9.82
C GLY A 113 -17.01 -13.17 -8.50
N VAL A 114 -16.70 -11.93 -8.10
CA VAL A 114 -17.18 -11.28 -6.89
C VAL A 114 -18.00 -10.07 -7.31
N ALA A 115 -19.26 -9.97 -6.90
CA ALA A 115 -20.09 -8.80 -7.22
C ALA A 115 -21.21 -8.54 -6.19
N PRO A 116 -21.84 -7.35 -6.20
CA PRO A 116 -22.99 -7.04 -5.35
C PRO A 116 -24.26 -7.81 -5.68
N THR A 117 -24.38 -8.36 -6.89
CA THR A 117 -25.55 -9.12 -7.34
C THR A 117 -25.15 -10.50 -7.86
N ALA A 118 -26.05 -11.48 -7.74
CA ALA A 118 -25.82 -12.85 -8.17
C ALA A 118 -25.52 -12.95 -9.68
N VAL A 119 -26.23 -12.17 -10.50
CA VAL A 119 -26.08 -12.15 -11.96
C VAL A 119 -24.75 -11.52 -12.37
N GLU A 120 -24.37 -10.39 -11.76
CA GLU A 120 -23.06 -9.78 -12.03
C GLU A 120 -21.92 -10.71 -11.62
N ALA A 121 -22.01 -11.39 -10.46
CA ALA A 121 -20.99 -12.33 -10.01
C ALA A 121 -20.81 -13.49 -10.99
N GLN A 122 -21.92 -14.05 -11.47
CA GLN A 122 -21.94 -15.11 -12.48
C GLN A 122 -21.34 -14.62 -13.82
N THR A 123 -21.72 -13.41 -14.25
CA THR A 123 -21.25 -12.82 -15.50
C THR A 123 -19.74 -12.59 -15.45
N LEU A 124 -19.23 -12.00 -14.37
CA LEU A 124 -17.79 -11.81 -14.15
C LEU A 124 -17.01 -13.12 -14.12
N ALA A 125 -17.53 -14.15 -13.45
CA ALA A 125 -16.90 -15.46 -13.43
C ALA A 125 -16.83 -16.07 -14.84
N ASN A 126 -17.93 -15.98 -15.60
CA ASN A 126 -18.03 -16.50 -16.96
C ASN A 126 -17.17 -15.76 -17.97
N GLU A 127 -17.14 -14.42 -17.89
CA GLU A 127 -16.27 -13.57 -18.72
C GLU A 127 -14.80 -13.86 -18.40
N GLY A 128 -14.45 -13.99 -17.11
CA GLY A 128 -13.09 -14.31 -16.71
C GLY A 128 -12.62 -15.69 -17.16
N ALA A 129 -13.46 -16.72 -17.03
CA ALA A 129 -13.14 -18.06 -17.50
C ALA A 129 -13.02 -18.13 -19.04
N ALA A 130 -13.86 -17.38 -19.74
CA ALA A 130 -13.78 -17.25 -21.19
C ALA A 130 -12.49 -16.56 -21.64
N GLU A 131 -12.11 -15.48 -20.94
CA GLU A 131 -10.90 -14.74 -21.26
C GLU A 131 -9.65 -15.56 -20.99
N LEU A 132 -9.59 -16.27 -19.86
CA LEU A 132 -8.48 -17.19 -19.57
C LEU A 132 -8.37 -18.29 -20.65
N ALA A 133 -9.50 -18.85 -21.09
CA ALA A 133 -9.50 -19.83 -22.17
C ALA A 133 -8.90 -19.27 -23.47
N ARG A 134 -9.26 -18.02 -23.83
CA ARG A 134 -8.68 -17.30 -24.98
C ARG A 134 -7.17 -17.12 -24.83
N GLN A 135 -6.68 -16.73 -23.66
CA GLN A 135 -5.25 -16.50 -23.43
C GLN A 135 -4.43 -17.79 -23.45
N ILE A 136 -4.96 -18.91 -22.94
CA ILE A 136 -4.30 -20.22 -22.99
C ILE A 136 -4.15 -20.69 -24.44
N ARG A 137 -5.23 -20.60 -25.25
CA ARG A 137 -5.17 -20.93 -26.68
C ARG A 137 -4.22 -20.01 -27.45
N ALA A 138 -4.28 -18.71 -27.17
CA ALA A 138 -3.33 -17.76 -27.75
C ALA A 138 -1.88 -18.15 -27.41
N ALA A 139 -1.59 -18.55 -26.18
CA ALA A 139 -0.26 -19.01 -25.79
C ALA A 139 0.21 -20.23 -26.60
N GLY A 140 -0.65 -21.23 -26.80
CA GLY A 140 -0.35 -22.38 -27.66
C GLY A 140 -0.10 -21.98 -29.11
N GLY A 141 -0.95 -21.11 -29.66
CA GLY A 141 -0.83 -20.63 -31.04
C GLY A 141 0.43 -19.82 -31.31
N ARG A 142 0.90 -19.07 -30.31
CA ARG A 142 2.15 -18.31 -30.39
C ARG A 142 3.37 -19.20 -30.63
N GLU A 143 3.44 -20.33 -29.95
CA GLU A 143 4.54 -21.28 -30.15
C GLU A 143 4.48 -21.92 -31.53
N ILE A 144 3.28 -22.25 -32.02
CA ILE A 144 3.10 -22.81 -33.37
C ILE A 144 3.51 -21.77 -34.43
N LEU A 145 3.04 -20.53 -34.30
CA LEU A 145 3.42 -19.41 -35.18
C LEU A 145 4.92 -19.12 -35.14
N ARG A 146 5.54 -19.14 -33.97
CA ARG A 146 7.00 -18.96 -33.83
C ARG A 146 7.75 -19.99 -34.68
N ASN A 147 7.32 -21.25 -34.64
CA ASN A 147 7.95 -22.32 -35.42
C ASN A 147 7.73 -22.12 -36.93
N MET A 148 6.52 -21.76 -37.36
CA MET A 148 6.21 -21.51 -38.77
C MET A 148 6.98 -20.31 -39.34
N LEU A 149 7.04 -19.20 -38.60
CA LEU A 149 7.80 -18.01 -39.01
C LEU A 149 9.30 -18.30 -39.04
N GLY A 150 9.80 -19.14 -38.14
CA GLY A 150 11.18 -19.61 -38.13
C GLY A 150 11.55 -20.41 -39.37
N TRP A 151 10.63 -21.29 -39.80
CA TRP A 151 10.78 -22.05 -41.04
C TRP A 151 10.84 -21.15 -42.28
N GLU A 152 9.95 -20.17 -42.40
CA GLU A 152 9.97 -19.20 -43.51
C GLU A 152 11.26 -18.37 -43.53
N LEU A 153 11.76 -17.96 -42.37
CA LEU A 153 13.03 -17.23 -42.28
C LEU A 153 14.20 -18.12 -42.70
N TRP A 154 14.21 -19.39 -42.28
CA TRP A 154 15.25 -20.35 -42.66
C TRP A 154 15.25 -20.60 -44.17
N MET A 155 14.10 -20.83 -44.79
CA MET A 155 13.99 -20.98 -46.25
C MET A 155 14.47 -19.74 -47.02
N ALA A 156 14.17 -18.55 -46.50
CA ALA A 156 14.64 -17.29 -47.09
C ALA A 156 16.17 -17.13 -46.99
N LEU A 157 16.79 -17.62 -45.92
CA LEU A 157 18.24 -17.58 -45.72
C LEU A 157 18.99 -18.65 -46.54
N ASP A 158 18.41 -19.84 -46.69
CA ASP A 158 19.05 -20.99 -47.38
C ASP A 158 18.90 -20.94 -48.92
N GLN A 159 18.35 -19.85 -49.48
CA GLN A 159 18.15 -19.63 -50.93
C GLN A 159 17.37 -20.76 -51.64
N GLN A 160 16.55 -21.52 -50.91
CA GLN A 160 15.74 -22.59 -51.49
C GLN A 160 14.51 -22.04 -52.25
N ALA A 161 13.90 -22.88 -53.08
CA ALA A 161 12.70 -22.51 -53.83
C ALA A 161 11.55 -22.17 -52.88
N LEU A 162 11.27 -20.88 -52.78
CA LEU A 162 10.18 -20.34 -51.96
C LEU A 162 8.84 -20.87 -52.47
N SER A 163 8.05 -21.48 -51.59
CA SER A 163 6.67 -21.87 -51.89
C SER A 163 5.84 -20.66 -52.35
N LEU A 164 4.93 -20.90 -53.31
CA LEU A 164 3.98 -19.91 -53.84
C LEU A 164 2.59 -20.01 -53.19
N ASN A 165 2.46 -20.75 -52.09
CA ASN A 165 1.20 -20.92 -51.39
C ASN A 165 0.75 -19.60 -50.77
N GLU A 166 -0.56 -19.33 -50.82
CA GLU A 166 -1.14 -18.07 -50.31
C GLU A 166 -0.81 -17.84 -48.83
N PHE A 167 -0.87 -18.89 -48.00
CA PHE A 167 -0.55 -18.78 -46.57
C PHE A 167 0.93 -18.47 -46.30
N ASP A 168 1.84 -19.07 -47.04
CA ASP A 168 3.28 -18.86 -46.87
C ASP A 168 3.66 -17.42 -47.25
N LEU A 169 2.99 -16.84 -48.26
CA LEU A 169 3.12 -15.42 -48.60
C LEU A 169 2.65 -14.50 -47.46
N LEU A 170 1.57 -14.88 -46.77
CA LEU A 170 1.06 -14.13 -45.61
C LEU A 170 2.01 -14.22 -44.41
N LEU A 171 2.59 -15.40 -44.15
CA LEU A 171 3.62 -15.56 -43.11
C LEU A 171 4.86 -14.70 -43.41
N ARG A 172 5.33 -14.66 -44.66
CA ARG A 172 6.43 -13.78 -45.07
C ARG A 172 6.11 -12.32 -44.88
N GLU A 173 4.87 -11.90 -45.12
CA GLU A 173 4.43 -10.53 -44.85
C GLU A 173 4.50 -10.21 -43.35
N ILE A 174 4.13 -11.15 -42.48
CA ILE A 174 4.28 -11.01 -41.02
C ILE A 174 5.74 -10.84 -40.63
N VAL A 175 6.65 -11.66 -41.19
CA VAL A 175 8.10 -11.54 -40.94
C VAL A 175 8.63 -10.18 -41.42
N ARG A 176 8.29 -9.80 -42.65
CA ARG A 176 8.75 -8.55 -43.29
C ARG A 176 8.31 -7.30 -42.52
N THR A 177 7.08 -7.29 -42.05
CA THR A 177 6.52 -6.16 -41.29
C THR A 177 6.85 -6.21 -39.79
N GLN A 178 7.43 -7.33 -39.32
CA GLN A 178 7.61 -7.63 -37.90
C GLN A 178 6.28 -7.54 -37.13
N ALA A 179 5.19 -7.96 -37.76
CA ALA A 179 3.85 -7.83 -37.18
C ALA A 179 3.63 -8.74 -35.97
N PHE A 180 4.45 -9.76 -35.81
CA PHE A 180 4.42 -10.69 -34.69
C PHE A 180 5.80 -10.70 -33.98
N PRO A 181 6.06 -9.80 -33.03
CA PRO A 181 7.31 -9.81 -32.29
C PRO A 181 7.34 -11.04 -31.39
N MET A 182 8.48 -11.74 -31.41
CA MET A 182 8.65 -13.00 -30.70
C MET A 182 9.35 -12.75 -29.37
N SER A 183 8.88 -13.42 -28.32
CA SER A 183 9.44 -13.32 -26.96
C SER A 183 10.71 -14.15 -26.77
N ARG A 184 10.99 -15.06 -27.72
CA ARG A 184 12.13 -15.98 -27.76
C ARG A 184 12.65 -16.06 -29.19
N ASP A 185 13.93 -16.42 -29.32
CA ASP A 185 14.54 -16.60 -30.62
C ASP A 185 13.83 -17.69 -31.46
N LEU A 186 13.92 -17.53 -32.78
CA LEU A 186 13.44 -18.50 -33.74
C LEU A 186 14.36 -19.72 -33.70
N GLU A 187 13.83 -20.86 -33.26
CA GLU A 187 14.54 -22.15 -33.38
C GLU A 187 14.12 -22.81 -34.70
N PRO A 188 15.07 -23.10 -35.61
CA PRO A 188 14.74 -23.82 -36.84
C PRO A 188 14.38 -25.27 -36.51
N PHE A 189 13.12 -25.64 -36.73
CA PHE A 189 12.68 -27.04 -36.67
C PHE A 189 13.09 -27.80 -37.92
N SER A 190 13.21 -29.13 -37.79
CA SER A 190 13.65 -30.05 -38.85
C SER A 190 12.58 -30.41 -39.87
N GLU A 191 11.30 -30.08 -39.64
CA GLU A 191 10.19 -30.47 -40.52
C GLU A 191 9.20 -29.33 -40.80
N PRO A 192 8.82 -29.11 -42.07
CA PRO A 192 7.82 -28.13 -42.45
C PRO A 192 6.44 -28.53 -41.92
N ARG A 193 5.75 -27.61 -41.23
CA ARG A 193 4.34 -27.80 -40.86
C ARG A 193 3.44 -27.05 -41.84
N SER A 194 2.66 -27.77 -42.63
CA SER A 194 1.61 -27.19 -43.48
C SER A 194 0.27 -27.12 -42.74
N LEU A 195 -0.57 -26.13 -43.07
CA LEU A 195 -1.92 -26.03 -42.51
C LEU A 195 -2.80 -27.24 -42.85
N GLU A 196 -2.55 -27.90 -43.99
CA GLU A 196 -3.36 -29.04 -44.46
C GLU A 196 -3.15 -30.31 -43.60
N SER A 197 -1.96 -30.48 -43.03
CA SER A 197 -1.62 -31.63 -42.18
C SER A 197 -1.89 -31.37 -40.70
N MET A 198 -2.29 -30.14 -40.35
CA MET A 198 -2.40 -29.67 -38.99
C MET A 198 -3.76 -30.01 -38.36
N PRO A 199 -3.82 -30.45 -37.09
CA PRO A 199 -5.08 -30.62 -36.38
C PRO A 199 -5.89 -29.32 -36.31
N ARG A 200 -7.21 -29.39 -36.46
CA ARG A 200 -8.11 -28.22 -36.38
C ARG A 200 -7.87 -27.36 -35.14
N GLU A 201 -7.61 -27.98 -33.99
CA GLU A 201 -7.35 -27.26 -32.72
C GLU A 201 -6.08 -26.40 -32.78
N GLU A 202 -5.03 -26.82 -33.51
CA GLU A 202 -3.82 -26.00 -33.71
C GLU A 202 -4.10 -24.79 -34.60
N ILE A 203 -4.95 -24.95 -35.63
CA ILE A 203 -5.39 -23.84 -36.49
C ILE A 203 -6.20 -22.81 -35.67
N LEU A 204 -7.06 -23.28 -34.77
CA LEU A 204 -7.80 -22.41 -33.84
C LEU A 204 -6.86 -21.66 -32.88
N ASP A 205 -5.83 -22.33 -32.37
CA ASP A 205 -4.82 -21.73 -31.51
C ASP A 205 -4.05 -20.61 -32.26
N ILE A 206 -3.62 -20.88 -33.50
CA ILE A 206 -2.97 -19.89 -34.38
C ILE A 206 -3.90 -18.69 -34.61
N ALA A 207 -5.15 -18.93 -35.00
CA ALA A 207 -6.12 -17.86 -35.24
C ALA A 207 -6.30 -17.00 -33.98
N ARG A 208 -6.37 -17.61 -32.80
CA ARG A 208 -6.49 -16.89 -31.53
C ARG A 208 -5.24 -16.08 -31.15
N ALA A 209 -4.05 -16.59 -31.47
CA ALA A 209 -2.80 -15.85 -31.28
C ALA A 209 -2.73 -14.62 -32.21
N LEU A 210 -3.14 -14.76 -33.47
CA LEU A 210 -3.23 -13.64 -34.42
C LEU A 210 -4.29 -12.63 -34.00
N GLU A 211 -5.46 -13.07 -33.56
CA GLU A 211 -6.54 -12.19 -33.09
C GLU A 211 -6.10 -11.37 -31.86
N SER A 212 -5.47 -12.03 -30.88
CA SER A 212 -4.86 -11.34 -29.72
C SER A 212 -3.85 -10.28 -30.16
N ARG A 213 -3.03 -10.56 -31.19
CA ARG A 213 -2.07 -9.60 -31.72
C ARG A 213 -2.73 -8.45 -32.49
N TYR A 214 -3.77 -8.74 -33.25
CA TYR A 214 -4.56 -7.74 -33.96
C TYR A 214 -5.15 -6.70 -33.01
N ASP A 215 -5.75 -7.16 -31.90
CA ASP A 215 -6.32 -6.28 -30.89
C ASP A 215 -5.28 -5.35 -30.25
N LEU A 216 -4.07 -5.87 -29.97
CA LEU A 216 -2.95 -5.08 -29.46
C LEU A 216 -2.50 -3.99 -30.45
N TRP A 217 -2.38 -4.32 -31.73
CA TRP A 217 -2.02 -3.31 -32.74
C TRP A 217 -3.11 -2.26 -32.91
N ARG A 218 -4.37 -2.67 -32.91
CA ARG A 218 -5.51 -1.75 -32.97
C ARG A 218 -5.51 -0.78 -31.79
N PHE A 219 -5.23 -1.27 -30.58
CA PHE A 219 -5.08 -0.41 -29.40
C PHE A 219 -3.93 0.58 -29.57
N ALA A 220 -2.74 0.13 -29.96
CA ALA A 220 -1.58 1.00 -30.18
C ALA A 220 -1.86 2.10 -31.23
N ILE A 221 -2.53 1.74 -32.33
CA ILE A 221 -2.95 2.70 -33.37
C ILE A 221 -3.92 3.73 -32.79
N ASN A 222 -4.90 3.31 -31.99
CA ASN A 222 -5.85 4.23 -31.36
C ASN A 222 -5.18 5.20 -30.39
N THR A 223 -4.23 4.73 -29.58
CA THR A 223 -3.46 5.59 -28.67
C THR A 223 -2.67 6.64 -29.45
N ARG A 224 -1.96 6.24 -30.51
CA ARG A 224 -1.19 7.15 -31.37
C ARG A 224 -2.09 8.13 -32.12
N ASN A 225 -3.25 7.66 -32.61
CA ASN A 225 -4.25 8.53 -33.23
C ASN A 225 -4.70 9.63 -32.27
N ALA A 226 -4.99 9.30 -31.00
CA ALA A 226 -5.37 10.31 -30.01
C ALA A 226 -4.26 11.34 -29.75
N THR A 227 -2.99 10.90 -29.73
CA THR A 227 -1.83 11.80 -29.62
C THR A 227 -1.69 12.72 -30.84
N LEU A 228 -1.78 12.17 -32.05
CA LEU A 228 -1.73 12.92 -33.30
C LEU A 228 -2.90 13.91 -33.42
N ASP A 229 -4.10 13.51 -33.00
CA ASP A 229 -5.29 14.35 -33.00
C ASP A 229 -5.14 15.52 -32.02
N ALA A 230 -4.49 15.30 -30.87
CA ALA A 230 -4.20 16.34 -29.88
C ALA A 230 -3.13 17.34 -30.37
N TRP A 231 -2.09 16.88 -31.05
CA TRP A 231 -1.03 17.75 -31.56
C TRP A 231 -1.46 18.57 -32.79
N CYS A 232 -2.28 17.97 -33.65
CA CYS A 232 -2.69 18.58 -34.93
C CYS A 232 -4.13 19.10 -34.95
N SER A 233 -4.85 19.03 -33.81
CA SER A 233 -6.27 19.40 -33.71
C SER A 233 -7.15 18.77 -34.81
N SER A 234 -6.88 17.51 -35.15
CA SER A 234 -7.42 16.88 -36.38
C SER A 234 -8.59 15.91 -36.17
N ALA A 235 -9.05 15.75 -34.92
CA ALA A 235 -10.06 14.76 -34.52
C ALA A 235 -11.35 14.79 -35.36
N ASP A 236 -11.82 15.99 -35.73
CA ASP A 236 -13.09 16.20 -36.45
C ASP A 236 -12.90 16.75 -37.88
N HIS A 237 -11.69 16.65 -38.44
CA HIS A 237 -11.40 17.22 -39.77
C HIS A 237 -11.91 16.28 -40.90
N PRO A 238 -12.71 16.78 -41.87
CA PRO A 238 -13.28 15.96 -42.94
C PRO A 238 -12.23 15.33 -43.87
N ALA A 239 -11.01 15.89 -43.90
CA ALA A 239 -9.84 15.32 -44.55
C ALA A 239 -8.71 15.08 -43.52
N ARG A 240 -8.99 14.33 -42.46
CA ARG A 240 -8.08 14.09 -41.33
C ARG A 240 -6.67 13.67 -41.75
N GLU A 241 -6.54 12.72 -42.67
CA GLU A 241 -5.21 12.25 -43.14
C GLU A 241 -4.41 13.34 -43.88
N ALA A 242 -5.07 14.22 -44.64
CA ALA A 242 -4.40 15.34 -45.31
C ALA A 242 -3.96 16.43 -44.31
N ALA A 243 -4.78 16.67 -43.27
CA ALA A 243 -4.42 17.57 -42.18
C ALA A 243 -3.22 17.04 -41.37
N LEU A 244 -3.19 15.73 -41.08
CA LEU A 244 -2.05 15.08 -40.42
C LEU A 244 -0.78 15.17 -41.27
N ALA A 245 -0.87 14.96 -42.59
CA ALA A 245 0.27 15.11 -43.49
C ALA A 245 0.82 16.56 -43.52
N THR A 246 -0.07 17.56 -43.51
CA THR A 246 0.31 18.98 -43.49
C THR A 246 0.91 19.40 -42.14
N CYS A 247 0.38 18.86 -41.03
CA CYS A 247 0.94 19.04 -39.70
C CYS A 247 2.34 18.40 -39.59
N ALA A 248 2.51 17.20 -40.14
CA ALA A 248 3.78 16.48 -40.17
C ALA A 248 4.87 17.20 -40.97
N THR A 249 4.54 17.94 -42.04
CA THR A 249 5.53 18.75 -42.76
C THR A 249 6.06 19.92 -41.95
N ASN A 250 5.30 20.38 -40.94
CA ASN A 250 5.65 21.54 -40.13
C ASN A 250 6.29 21.16 -38.77
N ASP A 251 6.07 19.94 -38.26
CA ASP A 251 6.62 19.47 -37.00
C ASP A 251 7.31 18.08 -37.15
N PRO A 252 8.63 17.97 -36.91
CA PRO A 252 9.36 16.70 -37.01
C PRO A 252 8.90 15.64 -35.99
N LYS A 253 8.35 16.04 -34.84
CA LYS A 253 7.80 15.10 -33.84
C LYS A 253 6.53 14.45 -34.36
N VAL A 254 5.64 15.22 -34.98
CA VAL A 254 4.42 14.72 -35.62
C VAL A 254 4.78 13.79 -36.78
N ASN A 255 5.76 14.15 -37.60
CA ASN A 255 6.21 13.30 -38.71
C ASN A 255 6.71 11.94 -38.23
N THR A 256 7.53 11.92 -37.17
CA THR A 256 8.03 10.67 -36.58
C THR A 256 6.88 9.81 -36.06
N GLU A 257 5.94 10.41 -35.34
CA GLU A 257 4.79 9.71 -34.77
C GLU A 257 3.84 9.16 -35.85
N LEU A 258 3.65 9.90 -36.94
CA LEU A 258 2.85 9.48 -38.09
C LEU A 258 3.49 8.30 -38.85
N ILE A 259 4.81 8.32 -39.04
CA ILE A 259 5.56 7.19 -39.62
C ILE A 259 5.39 5.94 -38.76
N GLU A 260 5.55 6.06 -37.43
CA GLU A 260 5.36 4.94 -36.50
C GLU A 260 3.92 4.41 -36.55
N ARG A 261 2.91 5.28 -36.50
CA ARG A 261 1.50 4.89 -36.67
C ARG A 261 1.26 4.13 -37.97
N ASN A 262 1.85 4.55 -39.09
CA ASN A 262 1.70 3.88 -40.38
C ASN A 262 2.40 2.50 -40.41
N ARG A 263 3.53 2.35 -39.71
CA ARG A 263 4.16 1.03 -39.48
C ARG A 263 3.23 0.10 -38.70
N GLU A 264 2.55 0.61 -37.66
CA GLU A 264 1.58 -0.20 -36.90
C GLU A 264 0.37 -0.61 -37.74
N ILE A 265 -0.10 0.26 -38.64
CA ILE A 265 -1.18 -0.10 -39.59
C ILE A 265 -0.73 -1.20 -40.54
N ALA A 266 0.49 -1.13 -41.07
CA ALA A 266 1.03 -2.18 -41.95
C ALA A 266 1.11 -3.53 -41.22
N ARG A 267 1.60 -3.52 -39.97
CA ARG A 267 1.64 -4.71 -39.10
C ARG A 267 0.25 -5.28 -38.83
N MET A 268 -0.71 -4.42 -38.46
CA MET A 268 -2.09 -4.83 -38.23
C MET A 268 -2.71 -5.47 -39.47
N ARG A 269 -2.50 -4.89 -40.67
CA ARG A 269 -3.01 -5.43 -41.94
C ARG A 269 -2.42 -6.79 -42.29
N ALA A 270 -1.14 -7.03 -42.00
CA ALA A 270 -0.49 -8.33 -42.22
C ALA A 270 -1.14 -9.43 -41.35
N ILE A 271 -1.37 -9.12 -40.07
CA ILE A 271 -2.09 -10.03 -39.15
C ILE A 271 -3.52 -10.25 -39.62
N GLU A 272 -4.22 -9.18 -39.98
CA GLU A 272 -5.63 -9.22 -40.40
C GLU A 272 -5.83 -10.05 -41.67
N ALA A 273 -4.94 -9.92 -42.66
CA ALA A 273 -4.98 -10.73 -43.89
C ALA A 273 -4.80 -12.23 -43.59
N THR A 274 -3.85 -12.56 -42.71
CA THR A 274 -3.60 -13.94 -42.26
C THR A 274 -4.79 -14.49 -41.49
N LEU A 275 -5.36 -13.71 -40.57
CA LEU A 275 -6.54 -14.10 -39.80
C LEU A 275 -7.76 -14.32 -40.71
N ARG A 276 -7.99 -13.42 -41.67
CA ARG A 276 -9.09 -13.56 -42.66
C ARG A 276 -8.93 -14.81 -43.51
N TYR A 277 -7.72 -15.16 -43.90
CA TYR A 277 -7.45 -16.42 -44.61
C TYR A 277 -7.84 -17.64 -43.76
N LEU A 278 -7.40 -17.71 -42.51
CA LEU A 278 -7.73 -18.83 -41.61
C LEU A 278 -9.24 -18.95 -41.35
N LEU A 279 -9.92 -17.82 -41.13
CA LEU A 279 -11.36 -17.79 -40.90
C LEU A 279 -12.15 -18.24 -42.14
N ARG A 280 -11.72 -17.84 -43.34
CA ARG A 280 -12.42 -18.17 -44.59
C ARG A 280 -12.18 -19.61 -45.05
N THR A 281 -10.95 -20.08 -44.94
CA THR A 281 -10.52 -21.36 -45.54
C THR A 281 -10.66 -22.54 -44.57
N HIS A 282 -10.51 -22.30 -43.26
CA HIS A 282 -10.48 -23.37 -42.25
C HIS A 282 -11.54 -23.26 -41.15
N ASP A 283 -12.49 -22.31 -41.26
CA ASP A 283 -13.54 -22.05 -40.25
C ASP A 283 -12.95 -21.96 -38.82
N ALA A 284 -11.87 -21.18 -38.71
CA ALA A 284 -11.08 -21.06 -37.48
C ALA A 284 -11.73 -20.16 -36.41
N ALA A 285 -13.08 -20.08 -36.39
CA ALA A 285 -13.82 -19.30 -35.41
C ALA A 285 -13.84 -20.01 -34.05
N PHE A 286 -13.30 -19.37 -33.02
CA PHE A 286 -13.28 -19.94 -31.68
C PHE A 286 -14.55 -19.61 -30.89
N LEU A 287 -15.28 -20.65 -30.51
CA LEU A 287 -16.43 -20.58 -29.61
C LEU A 287 -16.06 -21.20 -28.26
N VAL A 288 -15.97 -20.36 -27.23
CA VAL A 288 -15.54 -20.72 -25.87
C VAL A 288 -16.39 -21.83 -25.22
N ASP A 289 -17.67 -21.90 -25.61
CA ASP A 289 -18.66 -22.81 -25.04
C ASP A 289 -18.76 -24.16 -25.76
N GLN A 290 -18.04 -24.34 -26.86
CA GLN A 290 -17.99 -25.64 -27.53
C GLN A 290 -16.93 -26.55 -26.87
N PRO A 291 -17.20 -27.86 -26.74
CA PRO A 291 -16.22 -28.80 -26.22
C PRO A 291 -15.00 -28.84 -27.14
N GLY A 292 -13.81 -28.75 -26.57
CA GLY A 292 -12.54 -28.73 -27.29
C GLY A 292 -11.34 -28.78 -26.35
N ALA A 293 -10.14 -28.57 -26.89
CA ALA A 293 -8.89 -28.67 -26.13
C ALA A 293 -8.78 -27.66 -24.96
N VAL A 294 -9.50 -26.55 -25.04
CA VAL A 294 -9.78 -25.62 -23.93
C VAL A 294 -11.27 -25.30 -23.95
N GLN A 295 -11.93 -25.43 -22.80
CA GLN A 295 -13.37 -25.19 -22.63
C GLN A 295 -13.68 -24.46 -21.32
N ARG A 296 -14.77 -23.68 -21.34
CA ARG A 296 -15.34 -23.06 -20.15
C ARG A 296 -16.50 -23.90 -19.61
N ILE A 297 -16.49 -24.15 -18.31
CA ILE A 297 -17.65 -24.61 -17.56
C ILE A 297 -18.31 -23.37 -16.94
N VAL A 298 -19.54 -23.10 -17.38
CA VAL A 298 -20.32 -21.92 -16.99
C VAL A 298 -20.63 -21.96 -15.49
N ALA A 299 -20.49 -20.82 -14.82
CA ALA A 299 -20.83 -20.66 -13.41
C ALA A 299 -22.33 -20.87 -13.16
N THR A 300 -22.67 -21.58 -12.10
CA THR A 300 -24.05 -21.64 -11.58
C THR A 300 -24.44 -20.33 -10.92
N LEU A 301 -25.71 -19.91 -11.06
CA LEU A 301 -26.21 -18.71 -10.41
C LEU A 301 -26.24 -18.91 -8.88
N PRO A 302 -25.57 -18.05 -8.08
CA PRO A 302 -25.55 -18.22 -6.63
C PRO A 302 -26.93 -17.93 -6.02
N THR A 303 -27.36 -18.81 -5.13
CA THR A 303 -28.71 -18.79 -4.52
C THR A 303 -28.79 -17.91 -3.27
N SER A 304 -27.66 -17.62 -2.61
CA SER A 304 -27.60 -16.79 -1.42
C SER A 304 -26.33 -15.92 -1.39
N PRO A 305 -26.41 -14.69 -0.85
CA PRO A 305 -25.22 -13.88 -0.59
C PRO A 305 -24.37 -14.50 0.52
N GLU A 306 -23.11 -14.07 0.62
CA GLU A 306 -22.23 -14.45 1.72
C GLU A 306 -22.88 -14.08 3.07
N PRO A 307 -22.90 -15.00 4.06
CA PRO A 307 -23.53 -14.74 5.35
C PRO A 307 -22.81 -13.60 6.06
N ARG A 308 -23.55 -12.52 6.30
CA ARG A 308 -23.10 -11.41 7.13
C ARG A 308 -23.26 -11.81 8.59
N TYR A 309 -22.15 -12.11 9.26
CA TYR A 309 -22.13 -12.45 10.69
C TYR A 309 -22.39 -11.22 11.59
N THR A 310 -23.28 -10.30 11.18
CA THR A 310 -23.52 -8.99 11.80
C THR A 310 -23.83 -9.11 13.29
N LEU A 311 -24.76 -9.99 13.66
CA LEU A 311 -25.17 -10.20 15.06
C LEU A 311 -24.02 -10.76 15.91
N GLN A 312 -23.26 -11.70 15.37
CA GLN A 312 -22.12 -12.30 16.08
C GLN A 312 -20.99 -11.30 16.27
N LEU A 313 -20.70 -10.47 15.25
CA LEU A 313 -19.69 -9.43 15.31
C LEU A 313 -20.06 -8.31 16.31
N ILE A 314 -21.34 -7.91 16.35
CA ILE A 314 -21.84 -6.97 17.37
C ILE A 314 -21.74 -7.59 18.76
N GLY A 315 -22.12 -8.87 18.90
CA GLY A 315 -21.99 -9.61 20.16
C GLY A 315 -20.54 -9.69 20.65
N LEU A 316 -19.59 -9.93 19.76
CA LEU A 316 -18.16 -9.90 20.08
C LEU A 316 -17.69 -8.51 20.49
N ALA A 317 -18.10 -7.45 19.78
CA ALA A 317 -17.74 -6.07 20.12
C ALA A 317 -18.25 -5.67 21.52
N LEU A 318 -19.50 -6.03 21.85
CA LEU A 318 -20.09 -5.86 23.18
C LEU A 318 -19.32 -6.66 24.24
N GLY A 319 -18.99 -7.91 23.94
CA GLY A 319 -18.20 -8.78 24.81
C GLY A 319 -16.82 -8.18 25.12
N PHE A 320 -16.11 -7.69 24.11
CA PHE A 320 -14.82 -7.01 24.26
C PHE A 320 -14.94 -5.72 25.08
N GLY A 321 -15.94 -4.88 24.81
CA GLY A 321 -16.18 -3.65 25.57
C GLY A 321 -16.44 -3.92 27.05
N LEU A 322 -17.22 -4.97 27.35
CA LEU A 322 -17.52 -5.37 28.72
C LEU A 322 -16.30 -5.96 29.43
N LEU A 323 -15.54 -6.84 28.75
CA LEU A 323 -14.28 -7.40 29.27
C LEU A 323 -13.27 -6.30 29.58
N PHE A 324 -13.09 -5.35 28.67
CA PHE A 324 -12.18 -4.21 28.84
C PHE A 324 -12.63 -3.29 29.98
N GLY A 325 -13.93 -3.01 30.08
CA GLY A 325 -14.50 -2.23 31.17
C GLY A 325 -14.26 -2.89 32.54
N VAL A 326 -14.55 -4.19 32.67
CA VAL A 326 -14.34 -4.96 33.91
C VAL A 326 -12.85 -5.05 34.26
N ALA A 327 -11.98 -5.29 33.27
CA ALA A 327 -10.54 -5.31 33.48
C ALA A 327 -10.03 -3.96 33.98
N GLY A 328 -10.46 -2.85 33.39
CA GLY A 328 -10.06 -1.51 33.82
C GLY A 328 -10.49 -1.20 35.27
N VAL A 329 -11.71 -1.61 35.64
CA VAL A 329 -12.21 -1.49 37.03
C VAL A 329 -11.40 -2.36 38.00
N ALA A 330 -11.07 -3.59 37.61
CA ALA A 330 -10.26 -4.48 38.45
C ALA A 330 -8.86 -3.90 38.67
N VAL A 331 -8.24 -3.35 37.62
CA VAL A 331 -6.94 -2.71 37.70
C VAL A 331 -6.98 -1.47 38.60
N ASP A 332 -7.95 -0.56 38.44
CA ASP A 332 -8.07 0.63 39.28
C ASP A 332 -8.22 0.26 40.77
N ARG A 333 -9.03 -0.75 41.09
CA ARG A 333 -9.17 -1.23 42.48
C ARG A 333 -7.91 -1.85 43.05
N THR A 334 -7.09 -2.51 42.24
CA THR A 334 -5.84 -3.15 42.72
C THR A 334 -4.68 -2.17 42.84
N ALA A 335 -4.64 -1.15 41.97
CA ALA A 335 -3.49 -0.25 41.84
C ALA A 335 -3.78 1.18 42.31
N HIS A 336 -5.01 1.47 42.77
CA HIS A 336 -5.44 2.79 43.24
C HIS A 336 -5.12 3.92 42.24
N LEU A 337 -5.24 3.63 40.92
CA LEU A 337 -4.79 4.53 39.85
C LEU A 337 -5.48 5.89 39.93
N THR A 338 -6.78 5.90 40.20
CA THR A 338 -7.56 7.14 40.34
C THR A 338 -7.07 8.03 41.48
N GLU A 339 -6.70 7.47 42.63
CA GLU A 339 -6.16 8.22 43.77
C GLU A 339 -4.79 8.81 43.44
N LYS A 340 -3.94 8.05 42.74
CA LYS A 340 -2.63 8.54 42.27
C LYS A 340 -2.73 9.64 41.21
N VAL A 341 -3.66 9.49 40.26
CA VAL A 341 -3.93 10.55 39.27
C VAL A 341 -4.45 11.80 39.96
N GLN A 342 -5.29 11.67 41.00
CA GLN A 342 -5.74 12.81 41.81
C GLN A 342 -4.58 13.47 42.58
N GLU A 343 -3.66 12.70 43.14
CA GLU A 343 -2.46 13.22 43.80
C GLU A 343 -1.58 14.01 42.82
N ILE A 344 -1.23 13.42 41.67
CA ILE A 344 -0.44 14.13 40.63
C ILE A 344 -1.18 15.40 40.16
N TRP A 345 -2.50 15.33 40.01
CA TRP A 345 -3.31 16.49 39.63
C TRP A 345 -3.31 17.59 40.70
N ALA A 346 -3.23 17.25 42.00
CA ALA A 346 -3.06 18.22 43.07
C ALA A 346 -1.73 18.98 42.96
N TYR A 347 -0.67 18.33 42.44
CA TYR A 347 0.64 18.94 42.19
C TYR A 347 0.79 19.61 40.80
N ARG A 348 -0.31 19.83 40.05
CA ARG A 348 -0.27 20.46 38.71
C ARG A 348 0.40 21.84 38.68
N GLU A 349 0.29 22.61 39.76
CA GLU A 349 0.92 23.92 39.86
C GLU A 349 2.44 23.81 39.97
N LEU A 350 2.93 22.82 40.74
CA LEU A 350 4.35 22.50 40.80
C LEU A 350 4.88 22.03 39.45
N ILE A 351 4.16 21.12 38.77
CA ILE A 351 4.51 20.65 37.42
C ILE A 351 4.62 21.85 36.47
N ARG A 352 3.60 22.71 36.43
CA ARG A 352 3.60 23.92 35.58
C ARG A 352 4.78 24.83 35.87
N ASN A 353 5.09 25.07 37.15
CA ASN A 353 6.19 25.93 37.56
C ASN A 353 7.56 25.34 37.18
N LEU A 354 7.74 24.03 37.35
CA LEU A 354 8.98 23.35 36.97
C LEU A 354 9.18 23.28 35.45
N VAL A 355 8.12 23.02 34.68
CA VAL A 355 8.14 23.07 33.20
C VAL A 355 8.50 24.47 32.73
N MET A 356 7.85 25.51 33.27
CA MET A 356 8.15 26.88 32.90
C MET A 356 9.57 27.31 33.30
N ARG A 357 10.07 26.81 34.44
CA ARG A 357 11.46 27.00 34.86
C ARG A 357 12.41 26.37 33.85
N ASP A 358 12.20 25.11 33.47
CA ASP A 358 13.04 24.39 32.51
C ASP A 358 13.09 25.09 31.14
N MET A 359 11.93 25.52 30.64
CA MET A 359 11.84 26.34 29.43
C MET A 359 12.65 27.63 29.55
N ARG A 360 12.46 28.40 30.64
CA ARG A 360 13.21 29.65 30.85
C ARG A 360 14.71 29.40 30.94
N THR A 361 15.15 28.34 31.62
CA THR A 361 16.58 28.03 31.75
C THR A 361 17.23 27.67 30.42
N ARG A 362 16.52 26.97 29.53
CA ARG A 362 17.03 26.60 28.20
C ARG A 362 17.26 27.80 27.28
N TYR A 363 16.44 28.85 27.41
CA TYR A 363 16.53 30.04 26.56
C TYR A 363 17.25 31.23 27.23
N LYS A 364 17.60 31.13 28.51
CA LYS A 364 18.22 32.22 29.27
C LYS A 364 19.65 32.50 28.75
N GLY A 365 19.90 33.73 28.34
CA GLY A 365 21.23 34.16 27.87
C GLY A 365 21.55 33.80 26.41
N SER A 366 20.59 33.29 25.64
CA SER A 366 20.77 32.98 24.21
C SER A 366 20.41 34.17 23.31
N ALA A 367 21.30 34.53 22.37
CA ALA A 367 21.11 35.67 21.48
C ALA A 367 19.88 35.54 20.55
N LEU A 368 19.57 34.33 20.09
CA LEU A 368 18.42 34.03 19.22
C LEU A 368 17.24 33.42 19.99
N GLY A 369 17.43 33.10 21.27
CA GLY A 369 16.39 32.55 22.15
C GLY A 369 15.69 31.32 21.57
N TYR A 370 14.38 31.39 21.45
CA TYR A 370 13.51 30.34 20.90
C TYR A 370 13.81 29.97 19.44
N LEU A 371 14.34 30.88 18.63
CA LEU A 371 14.62 30.59 17.21
C LEU A 371 15.63 29.45 17.04
N TRP A 372 16.51 29.22 18.04
CA TRP A 372 17.46 28.10 17.99
C TRP A 372 16.79 26.73 17.93
N THR A 373 15.67 26.53 18.63
CA THR A 373 14.97 25.22 18.61
C THR A 373 14.27 24.97 17.29
N GLN A 374 14.03 26.01 16.50
CA GLN A 374 13.47 25.89 15.15
C GLN A 374 14.57 25.74 14.10
N LEU A 375 15.70 26.43 14.26
CA LEU A 375 16.83 26.36 13.32
C LEU A 375 17.44 24.97 13.23
N ALA A 376 17.53 24.22 14.34
CA ALA A 376 18.12 22.89 14.34
C ALA A 376 17.31 21.86 13.48
N PRO A 377 15.99 21.68 13.68
CA PRO A 377 15.18 20.85 12.78
C PRO A 377 15.19 21.30 11.32
N LEU A 378 15.19 22.62 11.06
CA LEU A 378 15.22 23.16 9.70
C LEU A 378 16.56 22.91 9.01
N GLY A 379 17.68 23.12 9.71
CA GLY A 379 19.01 22.81 9.21
C GLY A 379 19.16 21.33 8.89
N MET A 380 18.71 20.46 9.80
CA MET A 380 18.73 19.02 9.56
C MET A 380 17.83 18.60 8.39
N MET A 381 16.64 19.18 8.29
CA MET A 381 15.73 18.99 7.16
C MET A 381 16.39 19.41 5.84
N LEU A 382 17.07 20.56 5.80
CA LEU A 382 17.80 21.04 4.62
C LEU A 382 18.89 20.06 4.21
N VAL A 383 19.69 19.58 5.16
CA VAL A 383 20.71 18.54 4.90
C VAL A 383 20.06 17.30 4.26
N TYR A 384 18.97 16.79 4.82
CA TYR A 384 18.27 15.64 4.24
C TYR A 384 17.69 15.94 2.86
N VAL A 385 17.13 17.12 2.63
CA VAL A 385 16.62 17.53 1.31
C VAL A 385 17.76 17.56 0.29
N VAL A 386 18.92 18.12 0.64
CA VAL A 386 20.09 18.11 -0.26
C VAL A 386 20.52 16.67 -0.56
N VAL A 387 20.59 15.80 0.44
CA VAL A 387 21.02 14.40 0.25
C VAL A 387 20.02 13.59 -0.58
N PHE A 388 18.72 13.63 -0.26
CA PHE A 388 17.70 12.74 -0.83
C PHE A 388 16.86 13.35 -1.95
N SER A 389 17.02 14.64 -2.24
CA SER A 389 16.39 15.29 -3.40
C SER A 389 17.41 15.75 -4.44
N VAL A 390 18.63 16.14 -4.04
CA VAL A 390 19.66 16.63 -4.98
C VAL A 390 20.70 15.55 -5.29
N LEU A 391 21.30 14.91 -4.28
CA LEU A 391 22.37 13.92 -4.49
C LEU A 391 21.84 12.53 -4.88
N MET A 392 20.74 12.11 -4.29
CA MET A 392 20.06 10.85 -4.59
C MET A 392 18.58 11.15 -4.86
N PRO A 393 18.15 11.47 -6.10
CA PRO A 393 16.77 11.81 -6.41
C PRO A 393 15.84 10.61 -6.15
N GLY A 394 15.41 10.47 -4.89
CA GLY A 394 14.76 9.29 -4.32
C GLY A 394 13.26 9.19 -4.58
N GLY A 395 12.74 9.91 -5.57
CA GLY A 395 11.39 9.74 -6.08
C GLY A 395 10.25 10.11 -5.14
N ILE A 396 10.44 10.62 -3.92
CA ILE A 396 9.32 10.98 -3.01
C ILE A 396 8.82 12.40 -3.31
N ALA A 397 7.53 12.54 -3.61
CA ALA A 397 6.89 13.85 -3.82
C ALA A 397 6.93 14.72 -2.55
N GLN A 398 7.22 16.01 -2.69
CA GLN A 398 7.25 16.96 -1.55
C GLN A 398 8.10 16.48 -0.37
N PHE A 399 9.31 15.98 -0.64
CA PHE A 399 10.23 15.43 0.37
C PHE A 399 10.47 16.34 1.62
N PRO A 400 10.58 17.68 1.51
CA PRO A 400 10.70 18.54 2.69
C PRO A 400 9.55 18.38 3.70
N VAL A 401 8.32 18.15 3.20
CA VAL A 401 7.14 17.88 4.06
C VAL A 401 7.24 16.49 4.67
N PHE A 402 7.61 15.50 3.86
CA PHE A 402 7.77 14.12 4.31
C PHE A 402 8.76 14.00 5.48
N ILE A 403 9.91 14.68 5.39
CA ILE A 403 10.96 14.61 6.42
C ILE A 403 10.59 15.42 7.67
N ILE A 404 10.04 16.63 7.54
CA ILE A 404 9.75 17.47 8.73
C ILE A 404 8.66 16.85 9.61
N VAL A 405 7.66 16.19 9.01
CA VAL A 405 6.58 15.48 9.72
C VAL A 405 7.10 14.26 10.48
N GLY A 406 8.17 13.60 10.00
CA GLY A 406 8.82 12.52 10.74
C GLY A 406 9.83 13.01 11.78
N LEU A 407 10.56 14.07 11.46
CA LEU A 407 11.69 14.56 12.26
C LEU A 407 11.24 15.23 13.56
N LEU A 408 10.16 16.03 13.55
CA LEU A 408 9.71 16.72 14.76
C LEU A 408 9.20 15.77 15.86
N PRO A 409 8.32 14.78 15.58
CA PRO A 409 7.93 13.79 16.58
C PRO A 409 9.12 12.94 17.07
N TRP A 410 10.10 12.69 16.20
CA TRP A 410 11.34 12.01 16.61
C TRP A 410 12.17 12.86 17.58
N ASN A 411 12.36 14.16 17.28
CA ASN A 411 13.10 15.07 18.16
C ASN A 411 12.43 15.18 19.53
N TYR A 412 11.10 15.27 19.57
CA TYR A 412 10.34 15.20 20.83
C TYR A 412 10.69 13.94 21.63
N THR A 413 10.73 12.79 20.97
CA THR A 413 11.07 11.49 21.59
C THR A 413 12.48 11.48 22.14
N ALA A 414 13.46 11.93 21.36
CA ALA A 414 14.85 12.00 21.76
C ALA A 414 15.05 12.94 22.96
N GLU A 415 14.48 14.16 22.91
CA GLU A 415 14.57 15.13 23.99
C GLU A 415 13.91 14.61 25.28
N ALA A 416 12.71 14.04 25.17
CA ALA A 416 11.96 13.55 26.32
C ALA A 416 12.66 12.38 27.02
N ILE A 417 13.24 11.45 26.26
CA ILE A 417 13.94 10.28 26.80
C ILE A 417 15.28 10.68 27.42
N ILE A 418 16.09 11.48 26.73
CA ILE A 418 17.41 11.90 27.23
C ILE A 418 17.25 12.77 28.48
N GLY A 419 16.34 13.76 28.43
CA GLY A 419 16.04 14.61 29.59
C GLY A 419 15.40 13.83 30.73
N GLY A 420 14.47 12.93 30.41
CA GLY A 420 13.78 12.10 31.40
C GLY A 420 14.75 11.17 32.14
N THR A 421 15.70 10.56 31.43
CA THR A 421 16.71 9.69 32.04
C THR A 421 17.56 10.42 33.10
N ARG A 422 17.86 11.71 32.88
CA ARG A 422 18.68 12.54 33.80
C ARG A 422 17.86 13.27 34.87
N SER A 423 16.53 13.31 34.73
CA SER A 423 15.68 14.26 35.47
C SER A 423 15.79 14.17 36.99
N ILE A 424 15.98 12.96 37.52
CA ILE A 424 16.11 12.74 38.97
C ILE A 424 17.48 13.21 39.47
N ILE A 425 18.54 12.86 38.75
CA ILE A 425 19.93 13.21 39.08
C ILE A 425 20.09 14.73 39.07
N ASP A 426 19.59 15.39 38.01
CA ASP A 426 19.69 16.85 37.87
C ASP A 426 18.89 17.61 38.93
N SER A 427 17.84 16.98 39.47
CA SER A 427 16.97 17.56 40.49
C SER A 427 17.27 17.06 41.92
N ALA A 428 18.43 16.42 42.13
CA ALA A 428 18.88 15.89 43.41
C ALA A 428 18.76 16.89 44.57
N ALA A 429 19.17 18.15 44.35
CA ALA A 429 19.13 19.19 45.37
C ALA A 429 17.70 19.58 45.79
N LEU A 430 16.72 19.46 44.89
CA LEU A 430 15.30 19.70 45.20
C LEU A 430 14.72 18.52 45.98
N LEU A 431 15.06 17.30 45.57
CA LEU A 431 14.60 16.06 46.20
C LEU A 431 15.03 15.95 47.67
N LYS A 432 16.24 16.42 48.02
CA LYS A 432 16.76 16.44 49.39
C LYS A 432 16.13 17.49 50.31
N LYS A 433 15.47 18.51 49.75
CA LYS A 433 15.01 19.69 50.51
C LYS A 433 13.50 19.75 50.73
N VAL A 434 12.71 19.21 49.81
CA VAL A 434 11.24 19.34 49.82
C VAL A 434 10.62 17.99 49.47
N TYR A 435 9.60 17.58 50.22
CA TYR A 435 8.82 16.38 49.91
C TYR A 435 7.80 16.67 48.80
N PHE A 436 7.84 15.87 47.73
CA PHE A 436 6.82 15.82 46.68
C PHE A 436 6.91 14.45 45.96
N PRO A 437 5.87 14.04 45.22
CA PRO A 437 5.88 12.78 44.46
C PRO A 437 7.02 12.77 43.43
N ARG A 438 7.89 11.77 43.50
CA ARG A 438 9.17 11.75 42.74
C ARG A 438 8.92 11.59 41.24
N GLU A 439 7.80 10.99 40.86
CA GLU A 439 7.33 10.83 39.48
C GLU A 439 7.09 12.16 38.75
N VAL A 440 6.93 13.26 39.49
CA VAL A 440 6.81 14.60 38.92
C VAL A 440 8.06 14.97 38.10
N LEU A 441 9.25 14.51 38.47
CA LEU A 441 10.49 14.92 37.79
C LEU A 441 10.60 14.36 36.36
N PRO A 442 10.43 13.05 36.10
CA PRO A 442 10.38 12.55 34.72
C PRO A 442 9.22 13.14 33.93
N ILE A 443 8.05 13.31 34.56
CA ILE A 443 6.87 13.93 33.93
C ILE A 443 7.19 15.35 33.45
N VAL A 444 7.82 16.18 34.31
CA VAL A 444 8.22 17.55 33.94
C VAL A 444 9.13 17.53 32.71
N SER A 445 10.11 16.61 32.63
CA SER A 445 10.97 16.52 31.45
C SER A 445 10.18 16.20 30.17
N VAL A 446 9.23 15.27 30.22
CA VAL A 446 8.40 14.91 29.07
C VAL A 446 7.50 16.09 28.67
N PHE A 447 6.87 16.76 29.63
CA PHE A 447 6.03 17.93 29.35
C PHE A 447 6.83 19.13 28.85
N SER A 448 8.05 19.35 29.33
CA SER A 448 8.96 20.36 28.79
C SER A 448 9.26 20.12 27.31
N SER A 449 9.61 18.88 26.95
CA SER A 449 9.84 18.50 25.55
C SER A 449 8.54 18.54 24.71
N LEU A 450 7.38 18.26 25.31
CA LEU A 450 6.09 18.40 24.65
C LEU A 450 5.79 19.86 24.31
N VAL A 451 6.09 20.80 25.22
CA VAL A 451 5.94 22.23 24.95
C VAL A 451 6.83 22.65 23.78
N ASN A 452 8.10 22.21 23.75
CA ASN A 452 8.98 22.46 22.60
C ASN A 452 8.40 21.90 21.30
N PHE A 453 7.86 20.67 21.33
CA PHE A 453 7.22 20.06 20.17
C PHE A 453 6.00 20.86 19.70
N ILE A 454 5.10 21.25 20.62
CA ILE A 454 3.92 22.07 20.31
C ILE A 454 4.34 23.41 19.69
N LEU A 455 5.37 24.04 20.24
CA LEU A 455 5.91 25.29 19.70
C LEU A 455 6.51 25.10 18.30
N SER A 456 7.05 23.91 17.98
CA SER A 456 7.55 23.59 16.63
C SER A 456 6.46 23.29 15.59
N LEU A 457 5.21 23.00 16.01
CA LEU A 457 4.11 22.70 15.09
C LEU A 457 3.79 23.87 14.13
N PRO A 458 3.69 25.14 14.57
CA PRO A 458 3.57 26.28 13.65
C PRO A 458 4.62 26.29 12.55
N MET A 459 5.90 26.04 12.88
CA MET A 459 6.97 26.01 11.88
C MET A 459 6.76 24.87 10.87
N MET A 460 6.36 23.68 11.34
CA MET A 460 5.99 22.56 10.48
C MET A 460 4.89 22.94 9.49
N PHE A 461 3.81 23.56 9.97
CA PHE A 461 2.69 23.98 9.12
C PHE A 461 3.09 25.09 8.14
N LEU A 462 4.00 25.99 8.51
CA LEU A 462 4.56 26.97 7.58
C LEU A 462 5.36 26.32 6.45
N VAL A 463 6.19 25.32 6.75
CA VAL A 463 6.92 24.55 5.72
C VAL A 463 5.95 23.82 4.79
N ILE A 464 4.92 23.18 5.36
CA ILE A 464 3.86 22.51 4.59
C ILE A 464 3.18 23.50 3.66
N ALA A 465 2.76 24.66 4.20
CA ALA A 465 2.08 25.68 3.42
C ALA A 465 2.95 26.21 2.29
N TYR A 466 4.22 26.52 2.55
CA TYR A 466 5.15 27.00 1.54
C TYR A 466 5.37 25.98 0.41
N VAL A 467 5.65 24.72 0.77
CA VAL A 467 5.93 23.66 -0.22
C VAL A 467 4.68 23.30 -1.03
N GLN A 468 3.52 23.14 -0.38
CA GLN A 468 2.28 22.83 -1.09
C GLN A 468 1.81 24.00 -1.96
N TRP A 469 1.93 25.24 -1.48
CA TRP A 469 1.58 26.41 -2.28
C TRP A 469 2.44 26.54 -3.54
N SER A 470 3.76 26.36 -3.40
CA SER A 470 4.69 26.42 -4.55
C SER A 470 4.52 25.28 -5.56
N SER A 471 4.06 24.10 -5.13
CA SER A 471 3.94 22.91 -5.99
C SER A 471 2.53 22.68 -6.55
N LEU A 472 1.48 22.94 -5.76
CA LEU A 472 0.09 22.62 -6.08
C LEU A 472 -0.78 23.87 -6.30
N GLY A 473 -0.38 25.03 -5.78
CA GLY A 473 -1.18 26.26 -5.79
C GLY A 473 -2.35 26.29 -4.79
N TYR A 474 -2.55 25.22 -4.01
CA TYR A 474 -3.55 25.13 -2.94
C TYR A 474 -3.03 24.27 -1.77
N LEU A 475 -3.67 24.41 -0.60
CA LEU A 475 -3.36 23.64 0.60
C LEU A 475 -4.14 22.32 0.61
N ASN A 476 -3.43 21.19 0.63
CA ASN A 476 -4.00 19.85 0.72
C ASN A 476 -4.02 19.38 2.20
N LEU A 477 -4.71 20.14 3.07
CA LEU A 477 -4.98 19.70 4.45
C LEU A 477 -6.33 18.98 4.49
N SER A 478 -6.33 17.75 4.99
CA SER A 478 -7.55 16.98 5.24
C SER A 478 -8.03 17.18 6.69
N TRP A 479 -9.29 16.83 6.95
CA TRP A 479 -9.88 16.78 8.31
C TRP A 479 -9.12 15.82 9.24
N SER A 480 -8.29 14.94 8.69
CA SER A 480 -7.40 14.04 9.43
C SER A 480 -6.55 14.78 10.47
N VAL A 481 -6.15 16.04 10.24
CA VAL A 481 -5.37 16.84 11.22
C VAL A 481 -6.05 16.94 12.60
N THR A 482 -7.37 16.78 12.67
CA THR A 482 -8.13 16.72 13.93
C THR A 482 -7.70 15.55 14.84
N TYR A 483 -7.06 14.50 14.30
CA TYR A 483 -6.53 13.37 15.06
C TYR A 483 -5.14 13.64 15.68
N LEU A 484 -4.48 14.74 15.31
CA LEU A 484 -3.15 15.09 15.80
C LEU A 484 -3.07 15.15 17.35
N PRO A 485 -4.04 15.74 18.10
CA PRO A 485 -4.03 15.72 19.55
C PRO A 485 -4.04 14.30 20.15
N ILE A 486 -4.74 13.35 19.51
CA ILE A 486 -4.81 11.96 19.97
C ILE A 486 -3.43 11.30 19.81
N LEU A 487 -2.75 11.54 18.70
CA LEU A 487 -1.39 11.04 18.47
C LEU A 487 -0.40 11.59 19.50
N ILE A 488 -0.50 12.89 19.80
CA ILE A 488 0.32 13.53 20.84
C ILE A 488 0.10 12.89 22.21
N ILE A 489 -1.16 12.60 22.58
CA ILE A 489 -1.48 11.96 23.86
C ILE A 489 -0.86 10.55 23.93
N ILE A 490 -1.01 9.75 22.87
CA ILE A 490 -0.44 8.38 22.82
C ILE A 490 1.08 8.44 22.93
N GLN A 491 1.73 9.33 22.17
CA GLN A 491 3.18 9.51 22.23
C GLN A 491 3.63 9.99 23.61
N THR A 492 2.94 10.94 24.22
CA THR A 492 3.27 11.46 25.55
C THR A 492 3.15 10.38 26.63
N ALA A 493 2.13 9.51 26.55
CA ALA A 493 1.98 8.37 27.45
C ALA A 493 3.13 7.36 27.29
N LEU A 494 3.51 7.05 26.04
CA LEU A 494 4.66 6.18 25.75
C LEU A 494 5.95 6.75 26.34
N LEU A 495 6.22 8.03 26.09
CA LEU A 495 7.44 8.70 26.53
C LEU A 495 7.50 8.84 28.05
N ALA A 496 6.37 9.11 28.72
CA ALA A 496 6.29 9.13 30.18
C ALA A 496 6.68 7.78 30.78
N GLY A 497 6.21 6.66 30.22
CA GLY A 497 6.60 5.31 30.66
C GLY A 497 8.10 5.04 30.53
N ILE A 498 8.65 5.33 29.36
CA ILE A 498 10.08 5.12 29.08
C ILE A 498 10.94 6.03 29.97
N ALA A 499 10.58 7.31 30.10
CA ALA A 499 11.29 8.28 30.93
C ALA A 499 11.30 7.86 32.40
N MET A 500 10.15 7.45 32.95
CA MET A 500 10.07 6.93 34.32
C MET A 500 10.97 5.71 34.50
N PHE A 501 10.88 4.72 33.63
CA PHE A 501 11.73 3.53 33.70
C PHE A 501 13.22 3.87 33.67
N LEU A 502 13.67 4.63 32.67
CA LEU A 502 15.08 4.96 32.51
C LEU A 502 15.61 5.86 33.62
N SER A 503 14.81 6.81 34.10
CA SER A 503 15.18 7.67 35.22
C SER A 503 15.42 6.87 36.51
N ALA A 504 14.60 5.85 36.77
CA ALA A 504 14.77 4.97 37.93
C ALA A 504 16.06 4.15 37.82
N VAL A 505 16.36 3.60 36.65
CA VAL A 505 17.59 2.83 36.44
C VAL A 505 18.83 3.71 36.51
N ALA A 506 18.76 4.93 35.96
CA ALA A 506 19.89 5.87 35.91
C ALA A 506 20.37 6.33 37.30
N VAL A 507 19.49 6.35 38.30
CA VAL A 507 19.87 6.66 39.70
C VAL A 507 20.86 5.62 40.24
N PHE A 508 20.64 4.33 39.96
CA PHE A 508 21.55 3.26 40.39
C PHE A 508 22.75 3.11 39.44
N PHE A 509 22.54 3.31 38.14
CA PHE A 509 23.57 3.12 37.11
C PHE A 509 23.73 4.39 36.26
N ARG A 510 24.67 5.25 36.67
CA ARG A 510 24.89 6.55 36.00
C ARG A 510 25.29 6.42 34.53
N ASP A 511 25.94 5.32 34.14
CA ASP A 511 26.36 5.05 32.76
C ASP A 511 25.18 4.88 31.79
N VAL A 512 23.99 4.54 32.30
CA VAL A 512 22.76 4.44 31.48
C VAL A 512 22.47 5.75 30.76
N VAL A 513 22.84 6.89 31.37
CA VAL A 513 22.69 8.21 30.76
C VAL A 513 23.45 8.33 29.43
N HIS A 514 24.66 7.78 29.36
CA HIS A 514 25.47 7.78 28.13
C HIS A 514 24.98 6.72 27.14
N LEU A 515 24.65 5.52 27.64
CA LEU A 515 24.12 4.42 26.82
C LEU A 515 22.83 4.83 26.09
N VAL A 516 21.91 5.51 26.77
CA VAL A 516 20.65 5.99 26.18
C VAL A 516 20.91 6.93 25.00
N GLY A 517 21.92 7.79 25.06
CA GLY A 517 22.28 8.67 23.93
C GLY A 517 22.68 7.88 22.68
N ILE A 518 23.47 6.81 22.85
CA ILE A 518 23.88 5.92 21.75
C ILE A 518 22.66 5.16 21.20
N VAL A 519 21.82 4.62 22.08
CA VAL A 519 20.61 3.86 21.71
C VAL A 519 19.64 4.73 20.92
N ILE A 520 19.42 5.99 21.32
CA ILE A 520 18.55 6.92 20.60
C ILE A 520 19.07 7.16 19.17
N ASN A 521 20.37 7.34 18.98
CA ASN A 521 20.95 7.49 17.64
C ASN A 521 20.74 6.24 16.76
N ILE A 522 20.91 5.04 17.30
CA ILE A 522 20.65 3.79 16.56
C ILE A 522 19.15 3.65 16.25
N TRP A 523 18.31 3.96 17.24
CA TRP A 523 16.86 3.83 17.13
C TRP A 523 16.26 4.79 16.11
N PHE A 524 16.89 5.95 15.88
CA PHE A 524 16.52 6.87 14.80
C PHE A 524 16.56 6.18 13.43
N PHE A 525 17.64 5.45 13.12
CA PHE A 525 17.80 4.78 11.82
C PHE A 525 16.97 3.51 11.70
N LEU A 526 16.62 2.86 12.82
CA LEU A 526 15.66 1.75 12.85
C LEU A 526 14.21 2.19 12.67
N THR A 527 13.96 3.49 12.84
CA THR A 527 12.64 4.09 12.69
C THR A 527 12.55 4.71 11.29
N PRO A 528 11.44 4.54 10.55
CA PRO A 528 11.28 5.08 9.21
C PRO A 528 11.11 6.61 9.21
N VAL A 529 12.11 7.38 9.66
CA VAL A 529 12.07 8.85 9.72
C VAL A 529 12.50 9.48 8.40
N ILE A 530 13.48 8.88 7.72
CA ILE A 530 14.04 9.41 6.47
C ILE A 530 13.50 8.68 5.24
N TYR A 531 13.00 7.45 5.43
CA TYR A 531 12.50 6.60 4.36
C TYR A 531 11.07 6.11 4.64
N PRO A 532 10.30 5.76 3.60
CA PRO A 532 9.00 5.11 3.76
C PRO A 532 9.14 3.59 3.83
N LEU A 533 8.29 2.93 4.61
CA LEU A 533 8.29 1.46 4.74
C LEU A 533 7.80 0.74 3.48
N SER A 534 7.07 1.45 2.60
CA SER A 534 6.58 0.91 1.31
C SER A 534 7.69 0.46 0.37
N ASN A 535 8.90 1.03 0.48
CA ASN A 535 10.01 0.71 -0.41
C ASN A 535 10.58 -0.70 -0.18
N PHE A 536 10.32 -1.31 0.99
CA PHE A 536 10.91 -2.58 1.39
C PHE A 536 9.97 -3.80 1.24
N GLY A 537 8.78 -3.59 0.63
CA GLY A 537 7.76 -4.64 0.42
C GLY A 537 7.11 -5.18 1.69
N ASP A 538 6.16 -6.12 1.57
CA ASP A 538 5.44 -6.74 2.69
C ASP A 538 6.20 -7.92 3.35
N GLY A 539 7.53 -7.86 3.34
CA GLY A 539 8.40 -8.86 3.93
C GLY A 539 8.20 -9.02 5.44
N MET A 540 8.57 -10.19 5.98
CA MET A 540 8.50 -10.47 7.43
C MET A 540 9.28 -9.43 8.25
N GLY A 541 10.45 -8.98 7.76
CA GLY A 541 11.29 -7.99 8.44
C GLY A 541 10.63 -6.62 8.61
N VAL A 542 9.95 -6.11 7.58
CA VAL A 542 9.22 -4.83 7.62
C VAL A 542 8.06 -4.91 8.62
N ARG A 543 7.35 -6.04 8.64
CA ARG A 543 6.30 -6.31 9.64
C ARG A 543 6.86 -6.35 11.06
N LEU A 544 8.01 -6.99 11.28
CA LEU A 544 8.66 -7.04 12.60
C LEU A 544 9.05 -5.65 13.09
N ILE A 545 9.67 -4.81 12.24
CA ILE A 545 10.01 -3.43 12.61
C ILE A 545 8.74 -2.66 13.00
N ARG A 546 7.68 -2.77 12.18
CA ARG A 546 6.40 -2.09 12.45
C ARG A 546 5.74 -2.56 13.75
N TRP A 547 5.91 -3.83 14.13
CA TRP A 547 5.25 -4.42 15.31
C TRP A 547 6.03 -4.20 16.60
N PHE A 548 7.36 -4.29 16.55
CA PHE A 548 8.20 -4.16 17.75
C PHE A 548 8.61 -2.72 18.06
N ASN A 549 8.70 -1.85 17.05
CA ASN A 549 9.07 -0.46 17.25
C ASN A 549 7.81 0.43 17.33
N PRO A 550 7.36 0.86 18.53
CA PRO A 550 6.17 1.70 18.68
C PRO A 550 6.35 3.07 18.01
N MET A 551 7.59 3.60 17.96
CA MET A 551 7.88 4.86 17.29
C MET A 551 7.77 4.77 15.77
N ALA A 552 8.04 3.60 15.18
CA ALA A 552 7.84 3.40 13.74
C ALA A 552 6.36 3.56 13.37
N SER A 553 5.47 2.96 14.15
CA SER A 553 4.02 3.11 13.92
C SER A 553 3.53 4.53 14.21
N LEU A 554 4.03 5.19 15.27
CA LEU A 554 3.64 6.59 15.56
C LEU A 554 4.03 7.56 14.44
N ILE A 555 5.25 7.45 13.92
CA ILE A 555 5.73 8.33 12.84
C ILE A 555 4.96 8.07 11.53
N GLU A 556 4.60 6.82 11.24
CA GLU A 556 3.66 6.53 10.15
C GLU A 556 2.31 7.21 10.37
N PHE A 557 1.74 7.21 11.57
CA PHE A 557 0.45 7.87 11.82
C PHE A 557 0.53 9.39 11.66
N TYR A 558 1.62 10.02 12.12
CA TYR A 558 1.85 11.45 11.87
C TYR A 558 1.93 11.74 10.37
N ARG A 559 2.61 10.87 9.61
CA ARG A 559 2.68 10.98 8.15
C ARG A 559 1.34 10.77 7.48
N GLU A 560 0.63 9.67 7.75
CA GLU A 560 -0.69 9.38 7.17
C GLU A 560 -1.66 10.54 7.44
N THR A 561 -1.61 11.10 8.65
CA THR A 561 -2.51 12.17 9.09
C THR A 561 -2.21 13.52 8.43
N ILE A 562 -0.94 13.88 8.23
CA ILE A 562 -0.54 15.23 7.78
C ILE A 562 -0.12 15.26 6.32
N TYR A 563 0.61 14.25 5.87
CA TYR A 563 1.19 14.16 4.52
C TYR A 563 0.42 13.17 3.63
N GLY A 564 0.15 11.96 4.12
CA GLY A 564 -0.44 10.85 3.38
C GLY A 564 0.51 9.68 3.16
N ALA A 565 0.15 8.78 2.24
CA ALA A 565 1.06 7.74 1.78
C ALA A 565 2.26 8.35 1.02
N ALA A 566 3.42 7.71 1.09
CA ALA A 566 4.58 8.13 0.29
C ALA A 566 4.35 7.80 -1.18
N VAL A 567 4.41 8.81 -2.04
CA VAL A 567 4.10 8.68 -3.46
C VAL A 567 5.23 9.22 -4.34
N ALA A 568 5.31 8.70 -5.56
CA ALA A 568 6.28 9.11 -6.55
C ALA A 568 6.14 10.60 -6.95
N VAL A 569 7.25 11.26 -7.31
CA VAL A 569 7.24 12.63 -7.87
C VAL A 569 6.27 12.71 -9.05
N GLY A 570 5.35 13.67 -9.01
CA GLY A 570 4.27 13.85 -10.00
C GLY A 570 2.90 13.36 -9.54
N GLN A 571 2.83 12.58 -8.46
CA GLN A 571 1.57 12.24 -7.79
C GLN A 571 1.39 13.08 -6.52
N ILE A 572 0.13 13.33 -6.16
CA ILE A 572 -0.23 14.17 -5.02
C ILE A 572 -0.47 13.26 -3.81
N PRO A 573 0.31 13.40 -2.72
CA PRO A 573 0.08 12.63 -1.50
C PRO A 573 -1.23 13.09 -0.86
N THR A 574 -2.10 12.13 -0.52
CA THR A 574 -3.42 12.40 0.09
C THR A 574 -3.41 12.00 1.56
N PRO A 575 -3.60 12.95 2.49
CA PRO A 575 -3.72 12.63 3.91
C PRO A 575 -4.95 11.76 4.19
N ALA A 576 -4.79 10.76 5.05
CA ALA A 576 -5.81 9.79 5.41
C ALA A 576 -5.88 9.62 6.93
N VAL A 577 -6.95 8.99 7.41
CA VAL A 577 -7.06 8.63 8.83
C VAL A 577 -6.28 7.34 9.06
N PRO A 578 -5.39 7.29 10.07
CA PRO A 578 -4.66 6.08 10.37
C PRO A 578 -5.59 4.90 10.66
N ALA A 579 -5.17 3.69 10.27
CA ALA A 579 -5.96 2.50 10.52
C ALA A 579 -6.22 2.34 12.03
N LEU A 580 -7.49 2.35 12.42
CA LEU A 580 -7.89 2.30 13.83
C LEU A 580 -7.33 1.09 14.58
N SER A 581 -7.19 -0.06 13.92
CA SER A 581 -6.54 -1.24 14.48
C SER A 581 -5.07 -0.97 14.84
N SER A 582 -4.34 -0.26 13.97
CA SER A 582 -2.95 0.14 14.22
C SER A 582 -2.87 1.15 15.36
N MET A 583 -3.76 2.15 15.40
CA MET A 583 -3.82 3.11 16.52
C MET A 583 -4.10 2.44 17.86
N LEU A 584 -5.07 1.52 17.92
CA LEU A 584 -5.40 0.79 19.14
C LEU A 584 -4.23 -0.05 19.63
N ARG A 585 -3.52 -0.75 18.74
CA ARG A 585 -2.32 -1.51 19.11
C ARG A 585 -1.25 -0.61 19.73
N VAL A 586 -0.93 0.51 19.08
CA VAL A 586 0.09 1.44 19.58
C VAL A 586 -0.35 2.12 20.87
N GLY A 587 -1.64 2.43 21.01
CA GLY A 587 -2.22 2.92 22.26
C GLY A 587 -2.07 1.91 23.39
N ILE A 588 -2.33 0.63 23.11
CA ILE A 588 -2.15 -0.46 24.09
C ILE A 588 -0.67 -0.63 24.44
N THR A 589 0.24 -0.64 23.46
CA THR A 589 1.67 -0.76 23.77
C THR A 589 2.20 0.42 24.56
N ALA A 590 1.78 1.65 24.23
CA ALA A 590 2.08 2.85 25.01
C ALA A 590 1.58 2.74 26.44
N LEU A 591 0.34 2.26 26.64
CA LEU A 591 -0.23 2.05 27.97
C LEU A 591 0.52 0.97 28.76
N VAL A 592 0.87 -0.15 28.13
CA VAL A 592 1.64 -1.24 28.76
C VAL A 592 3.01 -0.74 29.21
N ILE A 593 3.70 0.02 28.36
CA ILE A 593 5.01 0.61 28.68
C ILE A 593 4.88 1.65 29.80
N LEU A 594 3.83 2.46 29.79
CA LEU A 594 3.54 3.41 30.87
C LEU A 594 3.35 2.71 32.21
N VAL A 595 2.50 1.68 32.25
CA VAL A 595 2.23 0.92 33.47
C VAL A 595 3.48 0.19 33.96
N ALA A 596 4.21 -0.47 33.06
CA ALA A 596 5.44 -1.17 33.40
C ALA A 596 6.53 -0.21 33.93
N GLY A 597 6.73 0.92 33.25
CA GLY A 597 7.69 1.94 33.65
C GLY A 597 7.33 2.59 34.99
N TYR A 598 6.05 2.91 35.19
CA TYR A 598 5.54 3.43 36.45
C TYR A 598 5.72 2.43 37.60
N TRP A 599 5.43 1.14 37.38
CA TRP A 599 5.58 0.10 38.39
C TRP A 599 7.03 -0.10 38.85
N VAL A 600 7.99 -0.09 37.91
CA VAL A 600 9.42 -0.13 38.24
C VAL A 600 9.84 1.13 39.01
N PHE A 601 9.39 2.30 38.56
CA PHE A 601 9.70 3.57 39.21
C PHE A 601 9.19 3.59 40.65
N GLU A 602 7.94 3.23 40.89
CA GLU A 602 7.36 3.25 42.24
C GLU A 602 8.14 2.35 43.21
N ARG A 603 8.48 1.12 42.80
CA ARG A 603 9.21 0.17 43.64
C ARG A 603 10.62 0.63 43.99
N THR A 604 11.27 1.33 43.08
CA THR A 604 12.63 1.84 43.28
C THR A 604 12.65 3.20 43.96
N SER A 605 11.55 3.95 43.85
CA SER A 605 11.47 5.35 44.24
C SER A 605 11.90 5.58 45.68
N GLY A 606 11.53 4.71 46.62
CA GLY A 606 11.89 4.84 48.05
C GLY A 606 13.40 4.99 48.29
N LYS A 607 14.24 4.30 47.51
CA LYS A 607 15.70 4.24 47.69
C LYS A 607 16.45 5.42 47.09
N PHE A 608 15.81 6.27 46.30
CA PHE A 608 16.49 7.38 45.62
C PHE A 608 17.18 8.36 46.57
N GLY A 609 16.65 8.55 47.79
CA GLY A 609 17.27 9.45 48.77
C GLY A 609 18.60 8.96 49.33
N GLU A 610 18.88 7.65 49.28
CA GLU A 610 20.12 7.03 49.78
C GLU A 610 21.22 7.02 48.71
N GLU A 611 20.86 6.89 47.43
CA GLU A 611 21.79 6.73 46.30
C GLU A 611 22.22 8.06 45.64
N ILE A 612 21.47 9.14 45.89
CA ILE A 612 21.71 10.49 45.36
C ILE A 612 22.37 11.34 46.44
#